data_AF-B1JC95-F1
#
_entry.id   AF-B1JC95-F1
#
_cell.length_a   1.000
_cell.length_b   1.000
_cell.length_c   1.000
_cell.angle_alpha   90.00
_cell.angle_beta   90.00
_cell.angle_gamma   90.00
#
_symmetry.space_group_name_H-M   'P 1'
#
loop_
_entity.id
_entity.type
_entity.pdbx_description
1 polymer ?
#
loop_
_entity_poly.entity_id
_entity_poly.type
_entity_poly.pdbx_seq_one_letter_code
_entity_poly.pdbx_strand_id
1 'polypeptide(L)'
;MSQGVEFNRLMLDMRAMQADAMSLPKATAAPELAEGQSSFADMLGQAIGKVHQTQQASTQLANAFEIGKSGVDLTDVMIASQKASVSMQALTQVRNKLVQAYQDIMQMPV
;
A
#
# COMPACT_ATOMS: atom_id res chain seq x y z
N MET A 1 44.12 -39.60 -39.19
CA MET A 1 43.76 -39.52 -37.75
C MET A 1 43.01 -38.23 -37.41
N SER A 2 42.27 -37.64 -38.35
CA SER A 2 41.77 -36.25 -38.20
C SER A 2 40.35 -36.12 -37.64
N GLN A 3 39.61 -37.22 -37.44
CA GLN A 3 38.22 -37.17 -36.95
C GLN A 3 38.12 -37.04 -35.41
N GLY A 4 39.19 -37.35 -34.65
CA GLY A 4 39.16 -37.23 -33.19
C GLY A 4 39.25 -35.79 -32.67
N VAL A 5 39.77 -34.86 -33.48
CA VAL A 5 40.04 -33.47 -33.04
C VAL A 5 38.76 -32.61 -33.09
N GLU A 6 37.84 -32.91 -34.00
CA GLU A 6 36.56 -32.19 -34.13
C GLU A 6 35.64 -32.39 -32.92
N PHE A 7 35.59 -33.61 -32.37
CA PHE A 7 34.77 -33.91 -31.18
C PHE A 7 35.21 -33.11 -29.95
N ASN A 8 36.53 -32.93 -29.77
CA ASN A 8 37.06 -32.16 -28.65
C ASN A 8 36.83 -30.65 -28.81
N ARG A 9 36.81 -30.14 -30.05
CA ARG A 9 36.44 -28.74 -30.33
C ARG A 9 34.96 -28.47 -30.06
N LEU A 10 34.07 -29.37 -30.49
CA LEU A 10 32.64 -29.22 -30.24
C LEU A 10 32.30 -29.21 -28.74
N MET A 11 32.97 -30.03 -27.93
CA MET A 11 32.80 -29.97 -26.47
C MET A 11 33.31 -28.67 -25.86
N LEU A 12 34.39 -28.09 -26.40
CA LEU A 12 34.89 -26.80 -25.94
C LEU A 12 33.91 -25.67 -26.28
N ASP A 13 33.35 -25.68 -27.49
CA ASP A 13 32.34 -24.70 -27.94
C ASP A 13 31.05 -24.83 -27.13
N MET A 14 30.59 -26.05 -26.81
CA MET A 14 29.44 -26.24 -25.92
C MET A 14 29.70 -25.71 -24.50
N ARG A 15 30.92 -25.85 -23.98
CA ARG A 15 31.29 -25.30 -22.67
C ARG A 15 31.33 -23.77 -22.67
N ALA A 16 31.82 -23.17 -23.75
CA ALA A 16 31.81 -21.72 -23.92
C ALA A 16 30.38 -21.18 -24.02
N MET A 17 29.50 -21.84 -24.78
CA MET A 17 28.07 -21.49 -24.84
C MET A 17 27.36 -21.67 -23.50
N GLN A 18 27.70 -22.69 -22.71
CA GLN A 18 27.12 -22.86 -21.36
C GLN A 18 27.57 -21.77 -20.38
N ALA A 19 28.83 -21.31 -20.48
CA ALA A 19 29.33 -20.22 -19.66
C ALA A 19 28.67 -18.87 -20.02
N ASP A 20 28.42 -18.62 -21.32
CA ASP A 20 27.69 -17.45 -21.80
C ASP A 20 26.21 -17.51 -21.36
N ALA A 21 25.58 -18.68 -21.46
CA ALA A 21 24.20 -18.88 -21.03
C ALA A 21 23.99 -18.79 -19.50
N MET A 22 25.00 -19.14 -18.70
CA MET A 22 24.95 -18.99 -17.22
C MET A 22 25.36 -17.59 -16.73
N SER A 23 26.03 -16.79 -17.57
CA SER A 23 26.42 -15.42 -17.24
C SER A 23 25.40 -14.37 -17.69
N LEU A 24 24.36 -14.77 -18.44
CA LEU A 24 23.11 -14.02 -18.48
C LEU A 24 22.59 -13.91 -17.05
N PRO A 25 22.51 -12.70 -16.47
CA PRO A 25 21.90 -12.56 -15.16
C PRO A 25 20.49 -13.10 -15.32
N LYS A 26 20.11 -14.03 -14.43
CA LYS A 26 18.72 -14.39 -14.20
C LYS A 26 18.04 -13.14 -13.62
N ALA A 27 17.82 -12.16 -14.49
CA ALA A 27 17.00 -11.00 -14.31
C ALA A 27 15.53 -11.44 -14.50
N THR A 28 15.11 -12.45 -13.74
CA THR A 28 13.80 -12.37 -13.13
C THR A 28 13.97 -11.42 -11.95
N ALA A 29 14.09 -10.13 -12.28
CA ALA A 29 13.71 -9.10 -11.35
C ALA A 29 12.26 -9.44 -11.00
N ALA A 30 12.05 -10.00 -9.81
CA ALA A 30 10.79 -9.83 -9.12
C ALA A 30 10.47 -8.33 -9.24
N PRO A 31 9.22 -7.93 -9.50
CA PRO A 31 8.89 -6.52 -9.46
C PRO A 31 9.32 -6.04 -8.08
N GLU A 32 10.42 -5.30 -8.04
CA GLU A 32 10.82 -4.51 -6.90
C GLU A 32 9.61 -3.60 -6.72
N LEU A 33 8.79 -3.93 -5.72
CA LEU A 33 7.69 -3.08 -5.30
C LEU A 33 8.33 -1.74 -5.05
N ALA A 34 8.14 -0.83 -6.00
CA ALA A 34 8.87 0.42 -6.06
C ALA A 34 8.78 1.09 -4.68
N GLU A 35 9.91 1.15 -3.97
CA GLU A 35 10.04 1.70 -2.60
C GLU A 35 9.69 3.20 -2.52
N GLY A 36 9.18 3.81 -3.60
CA GLY A 36 8.73 5.20 -3.69
C GLY A 36 7.21 5.41 -3.80
N GLN A 37 6.39 4.36 -3.84
CA GLN A 37 4.93 4.51 -3.75
C GLN A 37 4.50 4.33 -2.30
N SER A 38 4.03 5.43 -1.67
CA SER A 38 3.38 5.40 -0.35
C SER A 38 2.52 4.15 -0.26
N SER A 39 2.84 3.25 0.66
CA SER A 39 2.13 1.98 0.71
C SER A 39 0.66 2.26 0.97
N PHE A 40 -0.23 1.39 0.47
CA PHE A 40 -1.65 1.50 0.80
C PHE A 40 -1.87 1.56 2.33
N ALA A 41 -1.03 0.87 3.10
CA ALA A 41 -1.03 0.92 4.56
C ALA A 41 -0.70 2.33 5.09
N ASP A 42 0.28 3.02 4.51
CA ASP A 42 0.60 4.41 4.87
C ASP A 42 -0.57 5.35 4.53
N MET A 43 -1.17 5.20 3.35
CA MET A 43 -2.32 6.01 2.95
C MET A 43 -3.53 5.78 3.87
N LEU A 44 -3.79 4.52 4.23
CA LEU A 44 -4.83 4.15 5.18
C LEU A 44 -4.55 4.72 6.58
N GLY A 45 -3.31 4.63 7.05
CA GLY A 45 -2.86 5.20 8.32
C GLY A 45 -3.05 6.71 8.36
N GLN A 46 -2.68 7.41 7.28
CA GLN A 46 -2.92 8.85 7.13
C GLN A 46 -4.42 9.18 7.12
N ALA A 47 -5.24 8.39 6.43
CA ALA A 47 -6.69 8.58 6.39
C ALA A 47 -7.32 8.41 7.78
N ILE A 48 -6.93 7.37 8.53
CA ILE A 48 -7.37 7.16 9.92
C ILE A 48 -6.95 8.33 10.81
N GLY A 49 -5.69 8.77 10.69
CA GLY A 49 -5.19 9.95 11.39
C GLY A 49 -6.01 11.20 11.06
N LYS A 50 -6.44 11.36 9.81
CA LYS A 50 -7.29 12.47 9.40
C LYS A 50 -8.68 12.40 10.02
N VAL A 51 -9.30 11.22 10.08
CA VAL A 51 -10.60 11.04 10.76
C VAL A 51 -10.48 11.41 12.24
N HIS A 52 -9.43 10.93 12.91
CA HIS A 52 -9.18 11.27 14.32
C HIS A 52 -9.03 12.79 14.52
N GLN A 53 -8.27 13.48 13.67
CA GLN A 53 -8.15 14.94 13.73
C GLN A 53 -9.49 15.65 13.54
N THR A 54 -10.33 15.19 12.60
CA THR A 54 -11.67 15.78 12.41
C THR A 54 -12.58 15.58 13.61
N GLN A 55 -12.49 14.41 14.25
CA GLN A 55 -13.25 14.12 15.47
C GLN A 55 -12.78 15.01 16.63
N GLN A 56 -11.47 15.14 16.83
CA GLN A 56 -10.91 16.02 17.87
C GLN A 56 -11.30 17.48 17.65
N ALA A 57 -11.25 17.98 16.41
CA ALA A 57 -11.67 19.34 16.09
C ALA A 57 -13.16 19.56 16.41
N SER A 58 -14.03 18.60 16.09
CA SER A 58 -15.44 18.66 16.46
C SER A 58 -15.64 18.71 17.97
N THR A 59 -14.96 17.87 18.75
CA THR A 59 -15.06 17.87 20.21
C THR A 59 -14.52 19.16 20.82
N GLN A 60 -13.41 19.69 20.31
CA GLN A 60 -12.83 20.93 20.80
C GLN A 60 -13.76 22.13 20.55
N LEU A 61 -14.37 22.22 19.36
CA LEU A 61 -15.33 23.27 19.05
C LEU A 61 -16.60 23.14 19.89
N ALA A 62 -17.13 21.93 20.07
CA ALA A 62 -18.27 21.69 20.96
C ALA A 62 -17.99 22.15 22.39
N ASN A 63 -16.86 21.73 22.97
CA ASN A 63 -16.44 22.15 24.30
C ASN A 63 -16.23 23.67 24.39
N ALA A 64 -15.62 24.28 23.36
CA ALA A 64 -15.37 25.72 23.32
C ALA A 64 -16.67 26.51 23.26
N PHE A 65 -17.68 26.01 22.55
CA PHE A 65 -19.01 26.59 22.51
C PHE A 65 -19.73 26.43 23.85
N GLU A 66 -19.66 25.25 24.49
CA GLU A 66 -20.26 24.98 25.79
C GLU A 66 -19.73 25.89 26.91
N ILE A 67 -18.45 26.24 26.89
CA ILE A 67 -17.84 27.18 27.85
C ILE A 67 -18.01 28.65 27.46
N GLY A 68 -18.66 28.96 26.34
CA GLY A 68 -18.88 30.33 25.87
C GLY A 68 -17.62 31.04 25.39
N LYS A 69 -16.65 30.30 24.80
CA LYS A 69 -15.42 30.90 24.26
C LYS A 69 -15.75 31.88 23.13
N SER A 70 -15.32 33.12 23.27
CA SER A 70 -15.48 34.14 22.23
C SER A 70 -14.90 33.69 20.89
N GLY A 71 -15.66 33.90 19.82
CA GLY A 71 -15.25 33.56 18.45
C GLY A 71 -15.51 32.12 18.03
N VAL A 72 -16.26 31.33 18.82
CA VAL A 72 -16.76 30.01 18.41
C VAL A 72 -18.26 30.08 18.21
N ASP A 73 -18.71 30.00 16.97
CA ASP A 73 -20.13 30.00 16.64
C ASP A 73 -20.70 28.59 16.59
N LEU A 74 -21.99 28.45 16.92
CA LEU A 74 -22.69 27.17 16.81
C LEU A 74 -22.59 26.58 15.40
N THR A 75 -22.56 27.43 14.37
CA THR A 75 -22.38 27.03 12.97
C THR A 75 -21.06 26.28 12.78
N ASP A 76 -19.96 26.74 13.39
CA ASP A 76 -18.66 26.08 13.28
C ASP A 76 -18.66 24.71 13.96
N VAL A 77 -19.31 24.61 15.12
CA VAL A 77 -19.50 23.34 15.84
C VAL A 77 -20.27 22.35 14.97
N MET A 78 -21.37 22.79 14.35
CA MET A 78 -22.19 21.95 13.48
C MET A 78 -21.42 21.49 12.24
N ILE A 79 -20.68 22.38 11.58
CA ILE A 79 -19.86 22.04 10.40
C ILE A 79 -18.78 21.03 10.79
N ALA A 80 -18.10 21.23 11.92
CA ALA A 80 -17.08 20.31 12.39
C ALA A 80 -17.66 18.93 12.74
N SER A 81 -18.83 18.89 13.38
CA SER A 81 -19.55 17.65 13.68
C SER A 81 -19.98 16.89 12.42
N GLN A 82 -20.50 17.59 11.42
CA GLN A 82 -20.86 17.00 10.13
C GLN A 82 -19.62 16.46 9.41
N LYS A 83 -18.51 17.21 9.41
CA LYS A 83 -17.24 16.79 8.82
C LYS A 83 -16.69 15.53 9.48
N ALA A 84 -16.71 15.46 10.81
CA ALA A 84 -16.27 14.28 11.55
C ALA A 84 -17.15 13.07 11.21
N SER A 85 -18.47 13.27 11.15
CA SER A 85 -19.44 12.22 10.80
C SER A 85 -19.23 11.66 9.38
N VAL A 86 -19.09 12.52 8.37
CA VAL A 86 -18.83 12.11 6.98
C VAL A 86 -17.47 11.39 6.88
N SER A 87 -16.44 11.88 7.57
CA SER A 87 -15.11 11.26 7.58
C SER A 87 -15.15 9.86 8.22
N MET A 88 -15.90 9.70 9.31
CA MET A 88 -16.09 8.40 9.99
C MET A 88 -16.88 7.42 9.13
N GLN A 89 -17.92 7.89 8.43
CA GLN A 89 -18.68 7.07 7.48
C GLN A 89 -17.77 6.56 6.36
N ALA A 90 -16.94 7.44 5.79
CA ALA A 90 -15.97 7.04 4.77
C ALA A 90 -14.98 5.99 5.29
N LEU A 91 -14.44 6.16 6.50
CA LEU A 91 -13.55 5.17 7.13
C LEU A 91 -14.26 3.82 7.36
N THR A 92 -15.52 3.84 7.78
CA THR A 92 -16.31 2.62 7.97
C THR A 92 -16.48 1.86 6.65
N GLN A 93 -16.70 2.57 5.54
CA GLN A 93 -16.77 1.95 4.22
C GLN A 93 -15.44 1.29 3.83
N VAL A 94 -14.31 1.97 4.06
CA VAL A 94 -12.98 1.40 3.81
C VAL A 94 -12.73 0.19 4.68
N ARG A 95 -13.04 0.27 5.98
CA ARG A 95 -12.95 -0.86 6.92
C ARG A 95 -13.75 -2.07 6.42
N ASN A 96 -15.00 -1.85 6.00
CA ASN A 96 -15.85 -2.93 5.50
C ASN A 96 -15.24 -3.58 4.25
N LYS A 97 -14.70 -2.79 3.31
CA LYS A 97 -14.02 -3.33 2.13
C LYS A 97 -12.75 -4.13 2.48
N LEU A 98 -11.99 -3.70 3.47
CA LEU A 98 -10.80 -4.43 3.92
C LEU A 98 -11.17 -5.75 4.59
N VAL A 99 -12.22 -5.76 5.40
CA VAL A 99 -12.76 -6.98 5.99
C VAL A 99 -13.25 -7.94 4.90
N GLN A 100 -13.96 -7.44 3.89
CA GLN A 100 -14.39 -8.24 2.75
C GLN A 100 -13.20 -8.83 1.99
N ALA A 101 -12.20 -8.01 1.65
CA ALA A 101 -11.00 -8.48 0.94
C ALA A 101 -10.25 -9.56 1.75
N TYR A 102 -10.17 -9.41 3.07
CA TYR A 102 -9.58 -10.43 3.95
C TYR A 102 -10.39 -11.73 3.96
N GLN A 103 -11.73 -11.63 4.02
CA GLN A 103 -12.62 -12.78 3.92
C GLN A 103 -12.50 -13.49 2.55
N ASP A 104 -12.44 -12.74 1.45
CA ASP A 104 -12.28 -13.26 0.09
C ASP A 104 -10.96 -14.03 -0.04
N ILE A 105 -9.85 -13.48 0.48
CA ILE A 105 -8.54 -14.16 0.48
C ILE A 105 -8.59 -15.47 1.28
N MET A 106 -9.25 -15.50 2.43
CA MET A 106 -9.42 -16.72 3.22
C MET A 106 -10.32 -17.76 2.57
N GLN A 107 -11.27 -17.33 1.73
CA GLN A 107 -12.19 -18.22 1.02
C GLN A 107 -11.63 -18.74 -0.31
N MET A 108 -10.55 -18.14 -0.83
CA MET A 108 -9.87 -18.67 -2.02
C MET A 108 -9.31 -20.05 -1.70
N PRO A 109 -9.70 -21.12 -2.42
CA PRO A 109 -9.01 -22.39 -2.33
C PRO A 109 -7.58 -22.18 -2.83
N VAL A 110 -6.60 -22.50 -1.98
CA VAL A 110 -5.21 -22.67 -2.39
C VAL A 110 -5.03 -23.93 -3.22
#